data_AF-A0A925MPM4-F1
#
_entry.id   AF-A0A925MPM4-F1
#
_cell.length_a   1.000
_cell.length_b   1.000
_cell.length_c   1.000
_cell.angle_alpha   90.00
_cell.angle_beta   90.00
_cell.angle_gamma   90.00
#
_symmetry.space_group_name_H-M   'P 1'
#
loop_
_entity.id
_entity.type
_entity.pdbx_description
1 polymer ?
#
loop_
_entity_poly.entity_id
_entity_poly.type
_entity_poly.pdbx_seq_one_letter_code
_entity_poly.pdbx_strand_id
1 'polypeptide(L)'
;MSPAIRHRLISEDEVAFEVLQFSKISRVEKFLQEIYWRRYWKAWLSLRPQVWGDYLQNLTARRNENDERVINSIERAESGNPVIDHFSRELVDTGYLHNHARMWFAAWWVHEVKLPWELGADFFYKHLLDGDPASNTLSWRWVAGLQTPGKTYLARRANLEKYIAPEILESMVDGLSAFENPHPYLPEIPDKPPITRPDLPGPGFHSPAPTGLWIHEEDLSPESSPLAGLTFSTVFVTGHPRSWERHSFPLPKRRWLTDALADTCTRASQHWKTDAVMELPSDLASSLVQWAKSHRLAQITTLRPGVGPLEDALSGISAVLNTHGIQLIQIDRPQDLLLRPLATGSFFQFWEKMRKLGFIPFADKQD
;
A
#
# COMPACT_ATOMS: atom_id res chain seq x y z
N MET A 1 11.17 -5.00 6.11
CA MET A 1 10.58 -5.73 4.95
C MET A 1 9.35 -5.06 4.37
N SER A 2 8.57 -4.27 5.13
CA SER A 2 7.27 -3.75 4.64
C SER A 2 7.33 -2.93 3.35
N PRO A 3 8.36 -2.08 3.05
CA PRO A 3 8.42 -1.40 1.75
C PRO A 3 8.63 -2.37 0.59
N ALA A 4 9.47 -3.40 0.78
CA ALA A 4 9.71 -4.41 -0.24
C ALA A 4 8.45 -5.24 -0.53
N ILE A 5 7.67 -5.60 0.50
CA ILE A 5 6.37 -6.29 0.32
C ILE A 5 5.34 -5.35 -0.31
N ARG A 6 5.30 -4.07 0.09
CA ARG A 6 4.40 -3.05 -0.46
C ARG A 6 4.51 -2.93 -1.97
N HIS A 7 5.73 -2.91 -2.47
CA HIS A 7 6.04 -2.76 -3.89
C HIS A 7 6.27 -4.10 -4.59
N ARG A 8 6.08 -5.23 -3.88
CA ARG A 8 6.31 -6.59 -4.38
C ARG A 8 7.69 -6.80 -4.99
N LEU A 9 8.72 -6.23 -4.38
CA LEU A 9 10.10 -6.71 -4.60
C LEU A 9 10.26 -8.14 -4.06
N ILE A 10 9.55 -8.44 -2.98
CA ILE A 10 9.32 -9.78 -2.43
C ILE A 10 7.82 -9.92 -2.18
N SER A 11 7.24 -11.08 -2.47
CA SER A 11 5.81 -11.30 -2.26
C SER A 11 5.50 -11.86 -0.87
N GLU A 12 4.27 -11.66 -0.38
CA GLU A 12 3.82 -12.32 0.85
C GLU A 12 3.95 -13.84 0.79
N ASP A 13 3.70 -14.42 -0.38
CA ASP A 13 3.71 -15.87 -0.60
C ASP A 13 5.13 -16.43 -0.59
N GLU A 14 6.09 -15.67 -1.13
CA GLU A 14 7.53 -15.99 -1.07
C GLU A 14 8.04 -15.95 0.37
N VAL A 15 7.70 -14.90 1.12
CA VAL A 15 8.05 -14.81 2.56
C VAL A 15 7.47 -15.98 3.34
N ALA A 16 6.20 -16.34 3.08
CA ALA A 16 5.56 -17.46 3.75
C ALA A 16 6.22 -18.80 3.38
N PHE A 17 6.51 -19.01 2.09
CA PHE A 17 7.18 -20.20 1.60
C PHE A 17 8.54 -20.40 2.27
N GLU A 18 9.39 -19.36 2.27
CA GLU A 18 10.73 -19.41 2.85
C GLU A 18 10.69 -19.67 4.35
N VAL A 19 9.86 -18.94 5.11
CA VAL A 19 9.76 -19.13 6.57
C VAL A 19 9.28 -20.54 6.92
N LEU A 20 8.38 -21.12 6.14
CA LEU A 20 7.87 -22.47 6.35
C LEU A 20 8.88 -23.57 5.99
N GLN A 21 9.95 -23.27 5.25
CA GLN A 21 11.07 -24.21 5.08
C GLN A 21 11.82 -24.45 6.40
N PHE A 22 11.83 -23.47 7.30
CA PHE A 22 12.65 -23.49 8.52
C PHE A 22 11.84 -23.61 9.81
N SER A 23 10.51 -23.44 9.76
CA SER A 23 9.66 -23.51 10.95
C SER A 23 8.27 -24.06 10.67
N LYS A 24 7.70 -24.74 11.67
CA LYS A 24 6.29 -25.17 11.65
C LYS A 24 5.35 -23.98 11.75
N ILE A 25 4.20 -24.04 11.07
CA ILE A 25 3.18 -22.98 11.07
C ILE A 25 2.78 -22.57 12.49
N SER A 26 2.62 -23.52 13.42
CA SER A 26 2.25 -23.25 14.81
C SER A 26 3.20 -22.31 15.57
N ARG A 27 4.47 -22.19 15.14
CA ARG A 27 5.45 -21.27 15.73
C ARG A 27 5.48 -19.90 15.06
N VAL A 28 5.11 -19.82 13.79
CA VAL A 28 5.23 -18.61 12.96
C VAL A 28 3.88 -18.04 12.52
N GLU A 29 2.76 -18.63 12.93
CA GLU A 29 1.43 -18.25 12.47
C GLU A 29 1.15 -16.77 12.69
N LYS A 30 1.50 -16.22 13.85
CA LYS A 30 1.34 -14.79 14.13
C LYS A 30 2.16 -13.93 13.16
N PHE A 31 3.41 -14.31 12.88
CA PHE A 31 4.24 -13.60 11.91
C PHE A 31 3.61 -13.65 10.51
N LEU A 32 3.17 -14.83 10.06
CA LEU A 32 2.49 -14.97 8.76
C LEU A 32 1.19 -14.16 8.71
N GLN A 33 0.42 -14.11 9.81
CA GLN A 33 -0.76 -13.26 9.90
C GLN A 33 -0.42 -11.79 9.67
N GLU A 34 0.64 -11.27 10.29
CA GLU A 34 1.13 -9.89 10.06
C GLU A 34 1.51 -9.64 8.59
N ILE A 35 2.10 -10.62 7.91
CA ILE A 35 2.39 -10.51 6.46
C ILE A 35 1.10 -10.46 5.64
N TYR A 36 0.13 -11.35 5.92
CA TYR A 36 -1.11 -11.46 5.15
C TYR A 36 -2.17 -10.39 5.47
N TRP A 37 -2.00 -9.59 6.53
CA TRP A 37 -2.86 -8.43 6.78
C TRP A 37 -2.86 -7.46 5.59
N ARG A 38 -1.71 -7.26 4.94
CA ARG A 38 -1.64 -6.45 3.71
C ARG A 38 -2.50 -7.04 2.60
N ARG A 39 -2.40 -8.35 2.35
CA ARG A 39 -3.22 -9.05 1.33
C ARG A 39 -4.71 -8.88 1.62
N TYR A 40 -5.11 -9.07 2.87
CA TYR A 40 -6.48 -8.86 3.30
C TYR A 40 -6.94 -7.41 3.06
N TRP A 41 -6.12 -6.41 3.39
CA TRP A 41 -6.47 -5.01 3.16
C TRP A 41 -6.61 -4.66 1.68
N LYS A 42 -5.66 -5.08 0.83
CA LYS A 42 -5.75 -4.92 -0.64
C LYS A 42 -7.02 -5.58 -1.18
N ALA A 43 -7.30 -6.82 -0.77
CA ALA A 43 -8.50 -7.56 -1.16
C ALA A 43 -9.78 -6.84 -0.69
N TRP A 44 -9.83 -6.40 0.56
CA TRP A 44 -10.98 -5.72 1.14
C TRP A 44 -11.29 -4.40 0.43
N LEU A 45 -10.26 -3.58 0.14
CA LEU A 45 -10.42 -2.32 -0.57
C LEU A 45 -10.82 -2.55 -2.04
N SER A 46 -10.29 -3.59 -2.70
CA SER A 46 -10.67 -3.92 -4.08
C SER A 46 -12.14 -4.34 -4.25
N LEU A 47 -12.78 -4.77 -3.17
CA LEU A 47 -14.21 -5.07 -3.13
C LEU A 47 -15.06 -3.83 -2.82
N ARG A 48 -14.43 -2.75 -2.36
CA ARG A 48 -15.04 -1.49 -1.89
C ARG A 48 -14.21 -0.27 -2.33
N PRO A 49 -13.91 -0.12 -3.64
CA PRO A 49 -13.06 0.97 -4.13
C PRO A 49 -13.60 2.36 -3.81
N GLN A 50 -14.93 2.49 -3.59
CA GLN A 50 -15.54 3.76 -3.18
C GLN A 50 -14.95 4.31 -1.88
N VAL A 51 -14.46 3.45 -0.97
CA VAL A 51 -13.81 3.91 0.29
C VAL A 51 -12.56 4.75 0.01
N TRP A 52 -11.81 4.42 -1.05
CA TRP A 52 -10.67 5.23 -1.48
C TRP A 52 -11.13 6.56 -2.08
N GLY A 53 -12.19 6.54 -2.90
CA GLY A 53 -12.80 7.75 -3.45
C GLY A 53 -13.32 8.69 -2.36
N ASP A 54 -14.04 8.16 -1.37
CA ASP A 54 -14.57 8.90 -0.22
C ASP A 54 -13.43 9.52 0.60
N TYR A 55 -12.35 8.76 0.84
CA TYR A 55 -11.14 9.27 1.48
C TYR A 55 -10.56 10.49 0.74
N LEU A 56 -10.39 10.41 -0.58
CA LEU A 56 -9.83 11.51 -1.38
C LEU A 56 -10.74 12.75 -1.40
N GLN A 57 -12.06 12.54 -1.50
CA GLN A 57 -13.03 13.63 -1.45
C GLN A 57 -13.01 14.31 -0.08
N ASN A 58 -13.05 13.54 1.01
CA ASN A 58 -13.00 14.07 2.36
C ASN A 58 -11.67 14.77 2.66
N LEU A 59 -10.54 14.20 2.22
CA LEU A 59 -9.23 14.82 2.36
C LEU A 59 -9.21 16.21 1.73
N THR A 60 -9.79 16.35 0.53
CA THR A 60 -9.90 17.64 -0.16
C THR A 60 -10.84 18.60 0.58
N ALA A 61 -11.98 18.12 1.05
CA ALA A 61 -12.99 18.94 1.72
C ALA A 61 -12.57 19.41 3.13
N ARG A 62 -11.71 18.66 3.83
CA ARG A 62 -11.32 18.93 5.22
C ARG A 62 -10.06 19.79 5.34
N ARG A 63 -9.26 19.93 4.29
CA ARG A 63 -8.07 20.81 4.31
C ARG A 63 -8.49 22.26 4.52
N ASN A 64 -8.14 22.80 5.67
CA ASN A 64 -8.28 24.21 6.02
C ASN A 64 -6.97 24.73 6.63
N GLU A 65 -6.78 26.05 6.66
CA GLU A 65 -5.52 26.66 7.11
C GLU A 65 -5.13 26.30 8.54
N ASN A 66 -6.10 26.09 9.44
CA ASN A 66 -5.81 25.77 10.82
C ASN A 66 -5.27 24.33 10.95
N ASP A 67 -5.95 23.38 10.31
CA ASP A 67 -5.50 21.99 10.31
C ASP A 67 -4.14 21.85 9.62
N GLU A 68 -3.89 22.59 8.54
CA GLU A 68 -2.58 22.62 7.89
C GLU A 68 -1.47 23.15 8.81
N ARG A 69 -1.74 24.17 9.63
CA ARG A 69 -0.75 24.65 10.63
C ARG A 69 -0.43 23.56 11.66
N VAL A 70 -1.43 22.83 12.14
CA VAL A 70 -1.24 21.74 13.11
C VAL A 70 -0.49 20.57 12.46
N ILE A 71 -0.84 20.17 11.25
CA ILE A 71 -0.13 19.11 10.51
C ILE A 71 1.34 19.51 10.31
N ASN A 72 1.60 20.76 9.92
CA ASN A 72 2.95 21.25 9.71
C ASN A 72 3.77 21.29 11.00
N SER A 73 3.17 21.61 12.15
CA SER A 73 3.88 21.54 13.43
C SER A 73 4.18 20.09 13.82
N ILE A 74 3.25 19.17 13.60
CA ILE A 74 3.46 17.73 13.83
C ILE A 74 4.57 17.18 12.93
N GLU A 75 4.61 17.58 11.64
CA GLU A 75 5.67 17.18 10.70
C GLU A 75 7.05 17.71 11.12
N ARG A 76 7.10 18.87 11.78
CA ARG A 76 8.33 19.44 12.37
C ARG A 76 8.66 18.91 13.76
N ALA A 77 7.85 17.98 14.29
CA ALA A 77 7.94 17.48 15.66
C ALA A 77 7.83 18.60 16.71
N GLU A 78 6.87 19.48 16.48
CA GLU A 78 6.45 20.61 17.32
C GLU A 78 4.95 20.47 17.65
N SER A 79 4.48 19.25 17.89
CA SER A 79 3.08 18.97 18.23
C SER A 79 2.70 19.42 19.65
N GLY A 80 3.70 19.63 20.51
CA GLY A 80 3.51 19.88 21.93
C GLY A 80 3.36 18.60 22.76
N ASN A 81 3.44 17.41 22.13
CA ASN A 81 3.51 16.13 22.83
C ASN A 81 4.83 15.40 22.49
N PRO A 82 5.77 15.27 23.46
CA PRO A 82 7.08 14.65 23.22
C PRO A 82 7.05 13.23 22.64
N VAL A 83 6.04 12.42 22.96
CA VAL A 83 5.87 11.06 22.42
C VAL A 83 5.57 11.14 20.92
N ILE A 84 4.64 12.02 20.55
CA ILE A 84 4.26 12.23 19.15
C ILE A 84 5.42 12.86 18.37
N ASP A 85 6.11 13.82 18.96
CA ASP A 85 7.28 14.49 18.35
C ASP A 85 8.43 13.51 18.10
N HIS A 86 8.62 12.52 18.97
CA HIS A 86 9.57 11.44 18.70
C HIS A 86 9.16 10.60 17.49
N PHE A 87 7.91 10.15 17.43
CA PHE A 87 7.41 9.36 16.30
C PHE A 87 7.38 10.14 14.98
N SER A 88 7.06 11.44 15.03
CA SER A 88 7.15 12.33 13.87
C SER A 88 8.57 12.39 13.32
N ARG A 89 9.58 12.60 14.19
CA ARG A 89 10.99 12.59 13.77
C ARG A 89 11.38 11.26 13.14
N GLU A 90 11.11 10.14 13.80
CA GLU A 90 11.43 8.81 13.26
C GLU A 90 10.79 8.60 11.89
N LEU A 91 9.50 8.92 11.74
CA LEU A 91 8.78 8.78 10.48
C LEU A 91 9.34 9.68 9.38
N VAL A 92 9.59 10.95 9.66
CA VAL A 92 10.06 11.93 8.66
C VAL A 92 11.49 11.63 8.24
N ASP A 93 12.36 11.28 9.18
CA ASP A 93 13.79 11.06 8.93
C ASP A 93 14.05 9.70 8.26
N THR A 94 13.32 8.66 8.64
CA THR A 94 13.59 7.28 8.19
C THR A 94 12.60 6.77 7.16
N GLY A 95 11.40 7.38 7.07
CA GLY A 95 10.28 6.86 6.29
C GLY A 95 9.69 5.55 6.86
N TYR A 96 9.99 5.23 8.12
CA TYR A 96 9.48 4.07 8.84
C TYR A 96 8.96 4.48 10.22
N LEU A 97 7.96 3.73 10.69
CA LEU A 97 7.50 3.79 12.07
C LEU A 97 7.00 2.40 12.47
N HIS A 98 7.29 1.93 13.68
CA HIS A 98 6.81 0.64 14.17
C HIS A 98 5.27 0.60 14.28
N ASN A 99 4.63 -0.55 14.05
CA ASN A 99 3.16 -0.65 14.00
C ASN A 99 2.47 -0.19 15.30
N HIS A 100 3.02 -0.51 16.47
CA HIS A 100 2.48 0.03 17.74
C HIS A 100 2.54 1.57 17.78
N ALA A 101 3.66 2.17 17.39
CA ALA A 101 3.81 3.62 17.35
C ALA A 101 2.83 4.26 16.35
N ARG A 102 2.62 3.64 15.18
CA ARG A 102 1.57 4.05 14.22
C ARG A 102 0.19 4.06 14.86
N MET A 103 -0.16 3.01 15.60
CA MET A 103 -1.44 2.90 16.29
C MET A 103 -1.60 3.94 17.41
N TRP A 104 -0.55 4.19 18.20
CA TRP A 104 -0.59 5.19 19.26
C TRP A 104 -0.70 6.61 18.71
N PHE A 105 0.07 6.91 17.68
CA PHE A 105 0.02 8.18 16.97
C PHE A 105 -1.38 8.45 16.41
N ALA A 106 -1.94 7.48 15.68
CA ALA A 106 -3.27 7.60 15.11
C ALA A 106 -4.37 7.71 16.18
N ALA A 107 -4.24 7.01 17.32
CA ALA A 107 -5.19 7.11 18.41
C ALA A 107 -5.15 8.48 19.08
N TRP A 108 -3.96 9.02 19.34
CA TRP A 108 -3.80 10.39 19.83
C TRP A 108 -4.40 11.40 18.84
N TRP A 109 -4.08 11.26 17.56
CA TRP A 109 -4.59 12.11 16.48
C TRP A 109 -6.12 12.18 16.47
N VAL A 110 -6.77 11.02 16.46
CA VAL A 110 -8.23 10.95 16.30
C VAL A 110 -8.97 11.23 17.60
N HIS A 111 -8.47 10.73 18.72
CA HIS A 111 -9.23 10.71 19.97
C HIS A 111 -8.84 11.80 20.96
N GLU A 112 -7.56 12.19 21.00
CA GLU A 112 -7.07 13.22 21.92
C GLU A 112 -7.22 14.61 21.30
N VAL A 113 -6.60 14.83 20.13
CA VAL A 113 -6.63 16.14 19.45
C VAL A 113 -7.82 16.31 18.50
N LYS A 114 -8.57 15.23 18.23
CA LYS A 114 -9.83 15.23 17.46
C LYS A 114 -9.66 15.77 16.04
N LEU A 115 -8.50 15.52 15.44
CA LEU A 115 -8.23 15.88 14.06
C LEU A 115 -8.87 14.86 13.10
N PRO A 116 -9.27 15.28 11.89
CA PRO A 116 -9.72 14.37 10.86
C PRO A 116 -8.73 13.25 10.56
N TRP A 117 -9.19 12.01 10.55
CA TRP A 117 -8.34 10.84 10.28
C TRP A 117 -7.74 10.87 8.87
N GLU A 118 -8.43 11.50 7.91
CA GLU A 118 -7.97 11.60 6.52
C GLU A 118 -6.65 12.38 6.43
N LEU A 119 -6.49 13.43 7.25
CA LEU A 119 -5.28 14.25 7.28
C LEU A 119 -4.11 13.50 7.90
N GLY A 120 -4.35 12.70 8.94
CA GLY A 120 -3.33 11.82 9.52
C GLY A 120 -2.93 10.69 8.58
N ALA A 121 -3.89 10.11 7.86
CA ALA A 121 -3.62 9.13 6.82
C ALA A 121 -2.79 9.73 5.68
N ASP A 122 -3.06 10.96 5.25
CA ASP A 122 -2.27 11.66 4.22
C ASP A 122 -0.83 11.93 4.70
N PHE A 123 -0.65 12.39 5.94
CA PHE A 123 0.68 12.54 6.56
C PHE A 123 1.46 11.22 6.55
N PHE A 124 0.85 10.12 6.97
CA PHE A 124 1.50 8.80 6.94
C PHE A 124 1.80 8.34 5.51
N TYR A 125 0.85 8.53 4.58
CA TYR A 125 1.04 8.16 3.19
C TYR A 125 2.18 8.93 2.53
N LYS A 126 2.35 10.21 2.89
CA LYS A 126 3.45 11.07 2.43
C LYS A 126 4.81 10.52 2.85
N HIS A 127 5.00 10.19 4.13
CA HIS A 127 6.33 9.88 4.67
C HIS A 127 6.69 8.39 4.65
N LEU A 128 5.73 7.47 4.81
CA LEU A 128 6.03 6.03 4.87
C LEU A 128 6.55 5.49 3.55
N LEU A 129 7.70 4.81 3.59
CA LEU A 129 8.22 4.02 2.47
C LEU A 129 7.28 2.87 2.09
N ASP A 130 6.51 2.35 3.06
CA ASP A 130 5.51 1.30 2.86
C ASP A 130 4.08 1.83 2.70
N GLY A 131 3.92 3.14 2.43
CA GLY A 131 2.62 3.79 2.23
C GLY A 131 1.76 3.09 1.17
N ASP A 132 0.72 2.37 1.60
CA ASP A 132 -0.23 1.65 0.75
C ASP A 132 -1.63 2.28 0.82
N PRO A 133 -2.29 2.56 -0.31
CA PRO A 133 -3.67 3.06 -0.30
C PRO A 133 -4.63 2.19 0.52
N ALA A 134 -4.49 0.86 0.50
CA ALA A 134 -5.35 -0.03 1.27
C ALA A 134 -4.93 -0.10 2.75
N SER A 135 -3.70 -0.54 3.02
CA SER A 135 -3.26 -0.73 4.41
C SER A 135 -3.27 0.57 5.23
N ASN A 136 -2.93 1.71 4.62
CA ASN A 136 -2.94 2.99 5.32
C ASN A 136 -4.37 3.46 5.61
N THR A 137 -5.21 3.60 4.58
CA THR A 137 -6.59 4.09 4.73
C THR A 137 -7.39 3.19 5.69
N LEU A 138 -7.29 1.87 5.55
CA LEU A 138 -8.09 0.94 6.36
C LEU A 138 -7.58 0.83 7.79
N SER A 139 -6.28 0.98 8.05
CA SER A 139 -5.74 1.04 9.41
C SER A 139 -6.18 2.30 10.15
N TRP A 140 -6.15 3.47 9.50
CA TRP A 140 -6.66 4.70 10.10
C TRP A 140 -8.16 4.63 10.37
N ARG A 141 -8.94 4.08 9.43
CA ARG A 141 -10.38 3.80 9.66
C ARG A 141 -10.60 2.80 10.80
N TRP A 142 -9.70 1.84 11.01
CA TRP A 142 -9.80 0.89 12.12
C TRP A 142 -9.56 1.57 13.46
N VAL A 143 -8.52 2.40 13.58
CA VAL A 143 -8.26 3.19 14.80
C VAL A 143 -9.45 4.10 15.12
N ALA A 144 -9.96 4.81 14.12
CA ALA A 144 -11.10 5.72 14.25
C ALA A 144 -12.46 5.04 14.52
N GLY A 145 -12.54 3.70 14.51
CA GLY A 145 -13.79 2.97 14.73
C GLY A 145 -14.75 2.97 13.53
N LEU A 146 -14.25 3.33 12.34
CA LEU A 146 -15.00 3.36 11.08
C LEU A 146 -14.95 2.02 10.33
N GLN A 147 -13.92 1.20 10.57
CA GLN A 147 -13.77 -0.09 9.88
C GLN A 147 -14.66 -1.17 10.48
N THR A 148 -14.74 -1.21 11.82
CA THR A 148 -15.78 -1.94 12.54
C THR A 148 -16.57 -0.91 13.33
N PRO A 149 -17.78 -0.52 12.87
CA PRO A 149 -18.54 0.58 13.45
C PRO A 149 -18.56 0.58 14.98
N GLY A 150 -18.06 1.67 15.58
CA GLY A 150 -18.04 1.90 17.02
C GLY A 150 -16.92 1.21 17.80
N LYS A 151 -16.09 0.37 17.16
CA LYS A 151 -14.93 -0.27 17.81
C LYS A 151 -13.64 0.49 17.51
N THR A 152 -13.27 1.38 18.42
CA THR A 152 -12.05 2.21 18.32
C THR A 152 -10.84 1.54 18.97
N TYR A 153 -9.65 1.99 18.58
CA TYR A 153 -8.41 1.69 19.30
C TYR A 153 -7.99 2.91 20.13
N LEU A 154 -7.79 2.69 21.43
CA LEU A 154 -7.32 3.72 22.36
C LEU A 154 -5.91 3.40 22.82
N ALA A 155 -5.00 4.36 22.64
CA ALA A 155 -3.63 4.26 23.14
C ALA A 155 -3.61 4.51 24.65
N ARG A 156 -3.09 3.53 25.40
CA ARG A 156 -3.00 3.58 26.87
C ARG A 156 -1.55 3.66 27.29
N ARG A 157 -1.25 4.49 28.27
CA ARG A 157 0.09 4.69 28.84
C ARG A 157 0.79 3.38 29.19
N ALA A 158 0.11 2.47 29.87
CA ALA A 158 0.65 1.15 30.22
C ALA A 158 1.11 0.32 29.00
N ASN A 159 0.54 0.56 27.82
CA ASN A 159 0.97 -0.09 26.58
C ASN A 159 2.26 0.53 26.04
N LEU A 160 2.40 1.85 26.11
CA LEU A 160 3.63 2.56 25.77
C LEU A 160 4.77 2.14 26.71
N GLU A 161 4.54 2.19 28.02
CA GLU A 161 5.51 1.79 29.06
C GLU A 161 5.98 0.34 28.92
N LYS A 162 5.11 -0.55 28.42
CA LYS A 162 5.47 -1.95 28.20
C LYS A 162 6.37 -2.17 26.98
N TYR A 163 6.19 -1.40 25.92
CA TYR A 163 6.77 -1.69 24.61
C TYR A 163 7.80 -0.66 24.13
N ILE A 164 7.91 0.50 24.79
CA ILE A 164 8.98 1.47 24.56
C ILE A 164 10.09 1.20 25.58
N ALA A 165 11.34 1.25 25.12
CA ALA A 165 12.49 1.11 25.99
C ALA A 165 12.50 2.22 27.07
N PRO A 166 12.78 1.91 28.35
CA PRO A 166 12.73 2.90 29.43
C PRO A 166 13.55 4.16 29.17
N GLU A 167 14.74 4.02 28.57
CA GLU A 167 15.66 5.11 28.28
C GLU A 167 15.09 6.10 27.25
N ILE A 168 14.31 5.59 26.30
CA ILE A 168 13.59 6.42 25.33
C ILE A 168 12.42 7.11 26.04
N LEU A 169 11.68 6.36 26.86
CA LEU A 169 10.49 6.85 27.55
C LEU A 169 10.79 8.01 28.52
N GLU A 170 11.93 7.96 29.22
CA GLU A 170 12.39 9.02 30.13
C GLU A 170 12.43 10.38 29.45
N SER A 171 12.85 10.44 28.19
CA SER A 171 12.92 11.67 27.40
C SER A 171 11.55 12.21 26.96
N MET A 172 10.46 11.45 27.18
CA MET A 172 9.11 11.75 26.68
C MET A 172 8.05 11.70 27.78
N VAL A 173 8.46 11.65 29.05
CA VAL A 173 7.56 11.42 30.19
C VAL A 173 6.40 12.43 30.25
N ASP A 174 6.66 13.69 29.89
CA ASP A 174 5.67 14.77 29.90
C ASP A 174 4.51 14.52 28.90
N GLY A 175 4.78 13.79 27.83
CA GLY A 175 3.78 13.42 26.82
C GLY A 175 2.88 12.26 27.21
N LEU A 176 3.24 11.48 28.25
CA LEU A 176 2.51 10.26 28.64
C LEU A 176 1.14 10.52 29.26
N SER A 177 0.95 11.73 29.82
CA SER A 177 -0.32 12.15 30.42
C SER A 177 -1.50 12.07 29.44
N ALA A 178 -1.26 12.33 28.15
CA ALA A 178 -2.25 12.22 27.08
C ALA A 178 -2.77 10.78 26.87
N PHE A 179 -2.10 9.77 27.43
CA PHE A 179 -2.45 8.36 27.29
C PHE A 179 -2.95 7.73 28.60
N GLU A 180 -3.10 8.50 29.67
CA GLU A 180 -3.51 8.01 30.99
C GLU A 180 -4.98 7.54 30.98
N ASN A 181 -5.88 8.39 30.47
CA ASN A 181 -7.33 8.16 30.45
C ASN A 181 -7.92 8.48 29.07
N PRO A 182 -7.58 7.71 28.02
CA PRO A 182 -8.05 8.01 26.67
C PRO A 182 -9.56 7.79 26.56
N HIS A 183 -10.25 8.72 25.89
CA HIS A 183 -11.69 8.64 25.61
C HIS A 183 -11.95 8.61 24.10
N PRO A 184 -12.86 7.75 23.62
CA PRO A 184 -13.13 7.67 22.19
C PRO A 184 -13.85 8.94 21.71
N TYR A 185 -13.23 9.65 20.78
CA TYR A 185 -13.94 10.53 19.85
C TYR A 185 -14.38 9.71 18.63
N LEU A 186 -15.69 9.56 18.46
CA LEU A 186 -16.27 8.87 17.31
C LEU A 186 -16.62 9.90 16.24
N PRO A 187 -15.91 9.93 15.10
CA PRO A 187 -16.42 10.65 13.93
C PRO A 187 -17.76 10.05 13.51
N GLU A 188 -18.54 10.81 12.75
CA GLU A 188 -19.82 10.35 12.21
C GLU A 188 -19.64 8.97 11.55
N ILE A 189 -20.36 7.96 12.06
CA ILE A 189 -20.16 6.57 11.68
C ILE A 189 -20.97 6.35 10.39
N PRO A 190 -20.32 6.21 9.23
CA PRO A 190 -21.04 5.93 8.00
C PRO A 190 -21.58 4.49 8.05
N ASP A 191 -22.59 4.23 7.23
CA ASP A 191 -23.02 2.86 6.96
C ASP A 191 -21.86 2.01 6.46
N LYS A 192 -21.94 0.70 6.74
CA LYS A 192 -20.94 -0.25 6.27
C LYS A 192 -20.85 -0.17 4.73
N PRO A 193 -19.67 0.14 4.14
CA PRO A 193 -19.57 0.29 2.70
C PRO A 193 -19.97 -1.00 1.97
N PRO A 194 -20.88 -0.93 0.99
CA PRO A 194 -21.36 -2.10 0.27
C PRO A 194 -20.24 -2.72 -0.56
N ILE A 195 -20.28 -4.05 -0.73
CA ILE A 195 -19.39 -4.75 -1.65
C ILE A 195 -19.88 -4.50 -3.07
N THR A 196 -19.04 -3.93 -3.94
CA THR A 196 -19.41 -3.58 -5.32
C THR A 196 -18.93 -4.60 -6.36
N ARG A 197 -18.04 -5.54 -5.98
CA ARG A 197 -17.44 -6.58 -6.84
C ARG A 197 -17.14 -6.10 -8.27
N PRO A 198 -16.30 -5.07 -8.48
CA PRO A 198 -16.03 -4.59 -9.83
C PRO A 198 -15.48 -5.72 -10.70
N ASP A 199 -16.07 -5.85 -11.88
CA ASP A 199 -15.65 -6.78 -12.93
C ASP A 199 -14.22 -6.43 -13.33
N LEU A 200 -13.34 -7.43 -13.28
CA LEU A 200 -11.98 -7.29 -13.78
C LEU A 200 -11.97 -7.84 -15.21
N PRO A 201 -11.66 -7.02 -16.22
CA PRO A 201 -11.56 -7.51 -17.58
C PRO A 201 -10.49 -8.60 -17.63
N GLY A 202 -10.87 -9.75 -18.20
CA GLY A 202 -9.95 -10.87 -18.36
C GLY A 202 -8.77 -10.52 -19.28
N PRO A 203 -7.68 -11.29 -19.23
CA PRO A 203 -6.50 -11.03 -20.05
C PRO A 203 -6.83 -11.25 -21.54
N GLY A 204 -7.10 -10.17 -22.27
CA GLY A 204 -7.19 -10.18 -23.74
C GLY A 204 -5.81 -10.25 -24.38
N PHE A 205 -4.97 -11.22 -24.00
CA PHE A 205 -3.62 -11.34 -24.53
C PHE A 205 -3.66 -11.85 -25.97
N HIS A 206 -3.33 -10.99 -26.94
CA HIS A 206 -3.25 -11.35 -28.35
C HIS A 206 -1.83 -11.74 -28.73
N SER A 207 -1.53 -13.04 -28.68
CA SER A 207 -0.18 -13.64 -28.81
C SER A 207 0.68 -13.18 -30.01
N PRO A 208 0.16 -12.91 -31.23
CA PRO A 208 1.03 -12.54 -32.36
C PRO A 208 1.35 -11.04 -32.46
N ALA A 209 0.75 -10.18 -31.65
CA ALA A 209 0.93 -8.73 -31.76
C ALA A 209 2.27 -8.27 -31.13
N PRO A 210 3.01 -7.31 -31.73
CA PRO A 210 4.18 -6.71 -31.08
C PRO A 210 3.83 -6.13 -29.72
N THR A 211 4.45 -6.66 -28.66
CA THR A 211 4.05 -6.42 -27.27
C THR A 211 5.21 -5.88 -26.45
N GLY A 212 4.99 -4.76 -25.78
CA GLY A 212 5.90 -4.28 -24.73
C GLY A 212 5.38 -4.65 -23.35
N LEU A 213 6.31 -4.85 -22.41
CA LEU A 213 6.00 -4.97 -20.99
C LEU A 213 6.20 -3.61 -20.31
N TRP A 214 5.14 -3.08 -19.72
CA TRP A 214 5.21 -1.93 -18.83
C TRP A 214 5.23 -2.40 -17.38
N ILE A 215 6.25 -1.98 -16.62
CA ILE A 215 6.41 -2.26 -15.19
C ILE A 215 6.29 -0.94 -14.43
N HIS A 216 5.54 -0.96 -13.32
CA HIS A 216 5.27 0.21 -12.49
C HIS A 216 5.46 -0.09 -11.00
N GLU A 217 5.54 0.96 -10.18
CA GLU A 217 5.85 0.87 -8.75
C GLU A 217 4.86 0.05 -7.89
N GLU A 218 3.64 -0.27 -8.36
CA GLU A 218 2.71 -1.12 -7.60
C GLU A 218 3.10 -2.61 -7.58
N ASP A 219 3.93 -3.08 -8.52
CA ASP A 219 4.39 -4.48 -8.58
C ASP A 219 5.74 -4.60 -9.30
N LEU A 220 6.81 -4.83 -8.53
CA LEU A 220 8.21 -4.81 -8.98
C LEU A 220 8.85 -6.21 -9.15
N SER A 221 8.06 -7.29 -9.14
CA SER A 221 8.51 -8.67 -9.43
C SER A 221 7.70 -9.34 -10.56
N PRO A 222 7.60 -8.72 -11.75
CA PRO A 222 6.84 -9.29 -12.86
C PRO A 222 7.36 -10.63 -13.36
N GLU A 223 8.64 -10.95 -13.14
CA GLU A 223 9.25 -12.25 -13.47
C GLU A 223 8.74 -13.40 -12.59
N SER A 224 8.15 -13.08 -11.44
CA SER A 224 7.50 -14.03 -10.53
C SER A 224 5.98 -14.03 -10.70
N SER A 225 5.49 -13.73 -11.91
CA SER A 225 4.06 -13.57 -12.23
C SER A 225 3.67 -14.37 -13.50
N PRO A 226 2.40 -14.38 -13.93
CA PRO A 226 2.01 -15.01 -15.20
C PRO A 226 2.72 -14.45 -16.44
N LEU A 227 3.37 -13.28 -16.33
CA LEU A 227 4.15 -12.68 -17.40
C LEU A 227 5.51 -13.37 -17.63
N ALA A 228 5.98 -14.19 -16.68
CA ALA A 228 7.31 -14.78 -16.67
C ALA A 228 7.65 -15.60 -17.92
N GLY A 229 6.66 -16.33 -18.44
CA GLY A 229 6.81 -17.19 -19.62
C GLY A 229 6.46 -16.51 -20.95
N LEU A 230 6.10 -15.22 -20.93
CA LEU A 230 5.78 -14.46 -22.14
C LEU A 230 7.04 -13.83 -22.74
N THR A 231 6.93 -13.44 -24.00
CA THR A 231 8.00 -12.72 -24.71
C THR A 231 7.56 -11.30 -25.01
N PHE A 232 8.51 -10.37 -24.92
CA PHE A 232 8.25 -8.94 -25.10
C PHE A 232 9.29 -8.34 -26.03
N SER A 233 8.85 -7.41 -26.89
CA SER A 233 9.73 -6.67 -27.80
C SER A 233 10.67 -5.72 -27.06
N THR A 234 10.24 -5.18 -25.93
CA THR A 234 10.99 -4.27 -25.05
C THR A 234 10.28 -4.18 -23.69
N VAL A 235 11.02 -3.75 -22.66
CA VAL A 235 10.49 -3.49 -21.32
C VAL A 235 10.63 -1.99 -21.00
N PHE A 236 9.58 -1.42 -20.40
CA PHE A 236 9.59 -0.05 -19.90
C PHE A 236 9.21 -0.02 -18.43
N VAL A 237 10.14 0.46 -17.59
CA VAL A 237 9.95 0.60 -16.15
C VAL A 237 9.73 2.07 -15.82
N THR A 238 8.62 2.39 -15.17
CA THR A 238 8.30 3.80 -14.86
C THR A 238 7.91 3.99 -13.40
N GLY A 239 8.41 5.07 -12.80
CA GLY A 239 7.77 5.66 -11.63
C GLY A 239 6.55 6.51 -12.02
N HIS A 240 5.86 7.07 -11.03
CA HIS A 240 4.75 8.02 -11.27
C HIS A 240 4.99 9.39 -10.61
N PRO A 241 5.96 10.20 -11.09
CA PRO A 241 6.36 11.48 -10.47
C PRO A 241 5.20 12.45 -10.19
N ARG A 242 4.24 12.56 -11.11
CA ARG A 242 3.05 13.41 -10.91
C ARG A 242 2.24 13.01 -9.67
N SER A 243 2.14 11.71 -9.39
CA SER A 243 1.53 11.21 -8.15
C SER A 243 2.39 11.51 -6.93
N TRP A 244 3.71 11.30 -7.03
CA TRP A 244 4.64 11.62 -5.94
C TRP A 244 4.60 13.11 -5.55
N GLU A 245 4.47 14.00 -6.53
CA GLU A 245 4.30 15.44 -6.31
C GLU A 245 2.94 15.74 -5.68
N ARG A 246 1.85 15.18 -6.20
CA ARG A 246 0.49 15.34 -5.65
C ARG A 246 0.42 14.93 -4.18
N HIS A 247 1.10 13.86 -3.80
CA HIS A 247 1.16 13.36 -2.43
C HIS A 247 2.39 13.87 -1.64
N SER A 248 3.11 14.84 -2.19
CA SER A 248 4.25 15.50 -1.54
C SER A 248 5.30 14.53 -0.99
N PHE A 249 5.56 13.41 -1.67
CA PHE A 249 6.53 12.41 -1.22
C PHE A 249 7.90 13.08 -1.00
N PRO A 250 8.54 12.88 0.15
CA PRO A 250 9.83 13.50 0.43
C PRO A 250 10.95 12.82 -0.36
N LEU A 251 12.10 13.50 -0.47
CA LEU A 251 13.24 13.02 -1.24
C LEU A 251 13.71 11.60 -0.87
N PRO A 252 13.80 11.19 0.42
CA PRO A 252 14.19 9.83 0.78
C PRO A 252 13.26 8.76 0.18
N LYS A 253 11.95 9.01 0.20
CA LYS A 253 10.95 8.10 -0.39
C LYS A 253 11.07 8.04 -1.92
N ARG A 254 11.22 9.18 -2.58
CA ARG A 254 11.43 9.23 -4.05
C ARG A 254 12.71 8.49 -4.46
N ARG A 255 13.80 8.64 -3.69
CA ARG A 255 15.06 7.93 -3.91
C ARG A 255 14.87 6.42 -3.77
N TRP A 256 14.27 5.97 -2.66
CA TRP A 256 14.00 4.55 -2.45
C TRP A 256 13.18 3.92 -3.59
N LEU A 257 12.13 4.61 -4.06
CA LEU A 257 11.32 4.16 -5.20
C LEU A 257 12.13 4.11 -6.49
N THR A 258 12.95 5.12 -6.74
CA THR A 258 13.82 5.19 -7.93
C THR A 258 14.82 4.04 -7.95
N ASP A 259 15.45 3.74 -6.81
CA ASP A 259 16.40 2.64 -6.67
C ASP A 259 15.71 1.28 -6.89
N ALA A 260 14.51 1.10 -6.33
CA ALA A 260 13.72 -0.12 -6.53
C ALA A 260 13.30 -0.32 -8.01
N LEU A 261 12.96 0.76 -8.71
CA LEU A 261 12.64 0.72 -10.14
C LEU A 261 13.88 0.40 -10.99
N ALA A 262 15.04 0.95 -10.63
CA ALA A 262 16.30 0.68 -11.33
C ALA A 262 16.76 -0.79 -11.16
N ASP A 263 16.66 -1.33 -9.94
CA ASP A 263 16.85 -2.76 -9.68
C ASP A 263 15.91 -3.61 -10.54
N THR A 264 14.62 -3.28 -10.54
CA THR A 264 13.61 -3.99 -11.34
C THR A 264 13.91 -3.96 -12.84
N CYS A 265 14.36 -2.82 -13.36
CA CYS A 265 14.77 -2.69 -14.76
C CYS A 265 15.93 -3.64 -15.09
N THR A 266 16.92 -3.74 -14.19
CA THR A 266 18.07 -4.65 -14.35
C THR A 266 17.61 -6.11 -14.37
N ARG A 267 16.78 -6.53 -13.40
CA ARG A 267 16.22 -7.89 -13.34
C ARG A 267 15.39 -8.23 -14.57
N ALA A 268 14.55 -7.30 -15.01
CA ALA A 268 13.69 -7.51 -16.17
C ALA A 268 14.52 -7.69 -17.47
N SER A 269 15.54 -6.85 -17.69
CA SER A 269 16.42 -7.01 -18.85
C SER A 269 17.10 -8.39 -18.87
N GLN A 270 17.56 -8.87 -17.70
CA GLN A 270 18.20 -10.19 -17.56
C GLN A 270 17.22 -11.34 -17.81
N HIS A 271 16.00 -11.27 -17.25
CA HIS A 271 15.00 -12.33 -17.37
C HIS A 271 14.50 -12.51 -18.80
N TRP A 272 14.07 -11.42 -19.45
CA TRP A 272 13.51 -11.47 -20.81
C TRP A 272 14.54 -11.34 -21.92
N LYS A 273 15.81 -11.06 -21.59
CA LYS A 273 16.92 -10.89 -22.55
C LYS A 273 16.57 -9.88 -23.66
N THR A 274 15.92 -8.79 -23.26
CA THR A 274 15.49 -7.70 -24.14
C THR A 274 15.88 -6.35 -23.53
N ASP A 275 15.87 -5.31 -24.35
CA ASP A 275 16.16 -3.95 -23.91
C ASP A 275 15.08 -3.51 -22.90
N ALA A 276 15.55 -3.13 -21.71
CA ALA A 276 14.74 -2.52 -20.67
C ALA A 276 15.23 -1.10 -20.42
N VAL A 277 14.29 -0.15 -20.37
CA VAL A 277 14.59 1.25 -20.03
C VAL A 277 13.79 1.65 -18.80
N MET A 278 14.42 2.43 -17.92
CA MET A 278 13.76 3.03 -16.76
C MET A 278 13.66 4.54 -16.94
N GLU A 279 12.47 5.09 -16.74
CA GLU A 279 12.24 6.54 -16.77
C GLU A 279 11.32 7.01 -15.64
N LEU A 280 11.38 8.31 -15.36
CA LEU A 280 10.50 9.01 -14.45
C LEU A 280 9.71 10.06 -15.23
N PRO A 281 8.68 9.65 -16.00
CA PRO A 281 8.01 10.56 -16.93
C PRO A 281 7.16 11.61 -16.19
N SER A 282 7.26 12.86 -16.63
CA SER A 282 6.34 13.93 -16.18
C SER A 282 4.92 13.74 -16.71
N ASP A 283 4.80 13.14 -17.90
CA ASP A 283 3.54 12.66 -18.49
C ASP A 283 3.69 11.19 -18.89
N LEU A 284 3.15 10.32 -18.03
CA LEU A 284 3.21 8.86 -18.20
C LEU A 284 2.48 8.39 -19.46
N ALA A 285 1.31 8.95 -19.80
CA ALA A 285 0.53 8.51 -20.95
C ALA A 285 1.25 8.83 -22.26
N SER A 286 1.76 10.07 -22.37
CA SER A 286 2.53 10.50 -23.54
C SER A 286 3.83 9.71 -23.71
N SER A 287 4.52 9.40 -22.60
CA SER A 287 5.75 8.62 -22.62
C SER A 287 5.51 7.17 -23.05
N LEU A 288 4.42 6.54 -22.58
CA LEU A 288 4.01 5.20 -23.03
C LEU A 288 3.69 5.18 -24.54
N VAL A 289 3.02 6.20 -25.07
CA VAL A 289 2.76 6.34 -26.51
C VAL A 289 4.06 6.46 -27.30
N GLN A 290 4.98 7.32 -26.86
CA GLN A 290 6.26 7.52 -27.53
C GLN A 290 7.09 6.24 -27.56
N TRP A 291 7.21 5.57 -26.40
CA TRP A 291 7.90 4.30 -26.28
C TRP A 291 7.28 3.24 -27.19
N ALA A 292 5.96 3.08 -27.17
CA ALA A 292 5.27 2.13 -28.02
C ALA A 292 5.44 2.39 -29.52
N LYS A 293 5.37 3.65 -29.95
CA LYS A 293 5.62 4.02 -31.36
C LYS A 293 7.06 3.73 -31.78
N SER A 294 8.03 4.05 -30.94
CA SER A 294 9.46 3.81 -31.25
C SER A 294 9.80 2.33 -31.44
N HIS A 295 9.09 1.44 -30.74
CA HIS A 295 9.25 -0.01 -30.83
C HIS A 295 8.17 -0.71 -31.69
N ARG A 296 7.29 0.06 -32.36
CA ARG A 296 6.19 -0.44 -33.20
C ARG A 296 5.27 -1.43 -32.46
N LEU A 297 4.98 -1.15 -31.21
CA LEU A 297 4.09 -1.97 -30.38
C LEU A 297 2.64 -1.78 -30.80
N ALA A 298 1.90 -2.88 -30.90
CA ALA A 298 0.44 -2.86 -31.03
C ALA A 298 -0.25 -3.00 -29.66
N GLN A 299 0.45 -3.57 -28.68
CA GLN A 299 -0.07 -3.73 -27.32
C GLN A 299 1.00 -3.49 -26.25
N ILE A 300 0.56 -2.96 -25.11
CA ILE A 300 1.34 -2.83 -23.88
C ILE A 300 0.70 -3.73 -22.84
N THR A 301 1.49 -4.58 -22.20
CA THR A 301 1.03 -5.44 -21.10
C THR A 301 1.60 -4.94 -19.78
N THR A 302 0.79 -4.91 -18.71
CA THR A 302 1.23 -4.59 -17.34
C THR A 302 0.55 -5.50 -16.33
N LEU A 303 1.16 -5.70 -15.16
CA LEU A 303 0.42 -6.21 -14.00
C LEU A 303 -0.62 -5.16 -13.57
N ARG A 304 -1.77 -5.61 -13.10
CA ARG A 304 -2.83 -4.70 -12.65
C ARG A 304 -2.47 -4.05 -11.31
N PRO A 305 -2.47 -2.71 -11.21
CA PRO A 305 -2.29 -2.04 -9.94
C PRO A 305 -3.50 -2.25 -9.04
N GLY A 306 -3.30 -2.16 -7.73
CA GLY A 306 -4.41 -2.13 -6.78
C GLY A 306 -5.10 -0.76 -6.77
N VAL A 307 -6.26 -0.68 -6.11
CA VAL A 307 -6.93 0.60 -5.84
C VAL A 307 -5.94 1.62 -5.28
N GLY A 308 -5.85 2.78 -5.91
CA GLY A 308 -4.87 3.81 -5.59
C GLY A 308 -4.56 4.73 -6.77
N PRO A 309 -3.57 5.64 -6.62
CA PRO A 309 -3.32 6.72 -7.59
C PRO A 309 -3.02 6.26 -9.02
N LEU A 310 -2.38 5.10 -9.21
CA LEU A 310 -2.11 4.58 -10.54
C LEU A 310 -3.37 4.00 -11.20
N GLU A 311 -4.15 3.21 -10.46
CA GLU A 311 -5.45 2.71 -10.94
C GLU A 311 -6.39 3.86 -11.31
N ASP A 312 -6.42 4.93 -10.50
CA ASP A 312 -7.20 6.15 -10.79
C ASP A 312 -6.83 6.79 -12.14
N ALA A 313 -5.57 6.65 -12.56
CA ALA A 313 -5.05 7.21 -13.81
C ALA A 313 -5.20 6.27 -15.03
N LEU A 314 -5.42 4.97 -14.82
CA LEU A 314 -5.36 3.97 -15.90
C LEU A 314 -6.41 4.17 -16.99
N SER A 315 -7.62 4.61 -16.64
CA SER A 315 -8.66 4.89 -17.64
C SER A 315 -8.24 5.99 -18.63
N GLY A 316 -7.62 7.06 -18.13
CA GLY A 316 -7.07 8.13 -18.94
C GLY A 316 -5.88 7.68 -19.79
N ILE A 317 -4.96 6.91 -19.20
CA ILE A 317 -3.81 6.33 -19.93
C ILE A 317 -4.31 5.43 -21.06
N SER A 318 -5.25 4.53 -20.78
CA SER A 318 -5.83 3.64 -21.78
C SER A 318 -6.54 4.41 -22.90
N ALA A 319 -7.27 5.49 -22.58
CA ALA A 319 -7.90 6.32 -23.60
C ALA A 319 -6.87 6.96 -24.54
N VAL A 320 -5.77 7.48 -24.00
CA VAL A 320 -4.67 8.08 -24.79
C VAL A 320 -3.93 7.04 -25.64
N LEU A 321 -3.73 5.83 -25.14
CA LEU A 321 -3.12 4.74 -25.92
C LEU A 321 -4.05 4.30 -27.07
N ASN A 322 -5.35 4.21 -26.81
CA ASN A 322 -6.33 3.80 -27.81
C ASN A 322 -6.44 4.78 -29.00
N THR A 323 -6.29 6.09 -28.78
CA THR A 323 -6.25 7.08 -29.90
C THR A 323 -5.06 6.88 -30.83
N HIS A 324 -4.06 6.12 -30.38
CA HIS A 324 -2.87 5.76 -31.14
C HIS A 324 -2.87 4.30 -31.61
N GLY A 325 -3.99 3.58 -31.46
CA GLY A 325 -4.10 2.18 -31.86
C GLY A 325 -3.28 1.22 -31.00
N ILE A 326 -2.91 1.61 -29.78
CA ILE A 326 -2.15 0.78 -28.85
C ILE A 326 -3.10 0.28 -27.76
N GLN A 327 -3.22 -1.04 -27.61
CA GLN A 327 -4.05 -1.64 -26.58
C GLN A 327 -3.28 -1.78 -25.26
N LEU A 328 -3.87 -1.32 -24.16
CA LEU A 328 -3.35 -1.62 -22.81
C LEU A 328 -4.01 -2.90 -22.27
N ILE A 329 -3.19 -3.88 -21.93
CA ILE A 329 -3.60 -5.17 -21.40
C ILE A 329 -3.13 -5.28 -19.96
N GLN A 330 -4.07 -5.50 -19.05
CA GLN A 330 -3.79 -5.65 -17.63
C GLN A 330 -3.90 -7.14 -17.24
N ILE A 331 -2.86 -7.66 -16.59
CA ILE A 331 -2.77 -9.04 -16.15
C ILE A 331 -2.87 -9.10 -14.62
N ASP A 332 -3.73 -9.98 -14.12
CA ASP A 332 -3.81 -10.26 -12.69
C ASP A 332 -2.80 -11.31 -12.27
N ARG A 333 -2.39 -11.21 -11.00
CA ARG A 333 -1.84 -12.38 -10.30
C ARG A 333 -2.98 -13.35 -9.93
N PRO A 334 -2.86 -14.66 -10.23
CA PRO A 334 -3.92 -15.62 -9.92
C PRO A 334 -4.30 -15.65 -8.44
N GLN A 335 -3.33 -15.51 -7.54
CA GLN A 335 -3.58 -15.45 -6.10
C GLN A 335 -4.42 -14.24 -5.70
N ASP A 336 -4.27 -13.08 -6.36
CA ASP A 336 -5.06 -11.90 -6.03
C ASP A 336 -6.52 -12.11 -6.43
N LEU A 337 -6.77 -12.72 -7.59
CA LEU A 337 -8.11 -13.09 -8.04
C LEU A 337 -8.79 -14.10 -7.12
N LEU A 338 -8.04 -15.10 -6.64
CA LEU A 338 -8.57 -16.16 -5.79
C LEU A 338 -8.85 -15.68 -4.37
N LEU A 339 -7.98 -14.82 -3.81
CA LEU A 339 -8.11 -14.36 -2.43
C LEU A 339 -9.07 -13.17 -2.29
N ARG A 340 -9.18 -12.33 -3.32
CA ARG A 340 -10.05 -11.13 -3.30
C ARG A 340 -11.49 -11.43 -2.81
N PRO A 341 -12.21 -12.45 -3.33
CA PRO A 341 -13.58 -12.76 -2.89
C PRO A 341 -13.71 -13.20 -1.43
N LEU A 342 -12.60 -13.55 -0.76
CA LEU A 342 -12.62 -14.02 0.63
C LEU A 342 -12.74 -12.87 1.64
N ALA A 343 -12.32 -11.66 1.27
CA ALA A 343 -12.20 -10.47 2.13
C ALA A 343 -13.54 -9.71 2.35
N THR A 344 -14.61 -10.47 2.59
CA THR A 344 -15.95 -9.91 2.84
C THR A 344 -16.22 -9.61 4.32
N GLY A 345 -15.48 -10.27 5.22
CA GLY A 345 -15.62 -10.19 6.68
C GLY A 345 -14.37 -9.66 7.37
N SER A 346 -14.04 -10.19 8.55
CA SER A 346 -12.81 -9.85 9.29
C SER A 346 -11.58 -10.55 8.74
N PHE A 347 -10.39 -10.09 9.15
CA PHE A 347 -9.12 -10.74 8.82
C PHE A 347 -9.07 -12.20 9.25
N PHE A 348 -9.47 -12.53 10.48
CA PHE A 348 -9.43 -13.94 10.93
C PHE A 348 -10.38 -14.84 10.13
N GLN A 349 -11.52 -14.32 9.67
CA GLN A 349 -12.38 -15.06 8.75
C GLN A 349 -11.73 -15.24 7.36
N PHE A 350 -11.01 -14.22 6.87
CA PHE A 350 -10.23 -14.31 5.64
C PHE A 350 -9.09 -15.34 5.78
N TRP A 351 -8.33 -15.28 6.87
CA TRP A 351 -7.24 -16.20 7.22
C TRP A 351 -7.71 -17.66 7.22
N GLU A 352 -8.80 -17.96 7.93
CA GLU A 352 -9.34 -19.31 8.02
C GLU A 352 -9.84 -19.83 6.66
N LYS A 353 -10.46 -18.99 5.84
CA LYS A 353 -10.86 -19.37 4.46
C LYS A 353 -9.65 -19.67 3.60
N MET A 354 -8.61 -18.84 3.68
CA MET A 354 -7.36 -19.01 2.95
C MET A 354 -6.66 -20.32 3.31
N ARG A 355 -6.61 -20.65 4.62
CA ARG A 355 -6.08 -21.93 5.12
C ARG A 355 -6.86 -23.13 4.58
N LYS A 356 -8.21 -23.08 4.61
CA LYS A 356 -9.07 -24.15 4.10
C LYS A 356 -8.91 -24.41 2.60
N LEU A 357 -8.52 -23.39 1.84
CA LEU A 357 -8.25 -23.49 0.40
C LEU A 357 -6.80 -23.93 0.09
N GLY A 358 -5.96 -24.15 1.10
CA GLY A 358 -4.59 -24.65 0.91
C GLY A 358 -3.58 -23.61 0.41
N PHE A 359 -3.87 -22.32 0.53
CA PHE A 359 -2.95 -21.25 0.10
C PHE A 359 -1.72 -21.10 1.00
N ILE A 360 -1.82 -21.51 2.26
CA ILE A 360 -0.65 -21.70 3.11
C ILE A 360 -0.30 -23.18 3.01
N PRO A 361 0.78 -23.55 2.30
CA PRO A 361 1.18 -24.93 2.21
C PRO A 361 1.47 -25.45 3.63
N PHE A 362 1.08 -26.70 3.88
CA PHE A 362 1.21 -27.40 5.17
C PHE A 362 0.16 -26.98 6.23
N ALA A 363 -1.10 -27.34 5.99
CA ALA A 363 -1.95 -27.77 7.10
C ALA A 363 -1.20 -28.90 7.82
N ASP A 364 -1.03 -28.77 9.14
CA ASP A 364 -0.27 -29.69 9.99
C ASP A 364 -0.48 -31.14 9.53
N LYS A 365 0.57 -31.78 9.00
CA LYS A 365 0.64 -33.23 9.14
C LYS A 365 0.72 -33.46 10.63
N GLN A 366 -0.41 -33.88 11.21
CA GLN A 366 -0.45 -34.49 12.53
C GLN A 366 0.50 -35.68 12.47
N ASP A 367 1.64 -35.55 13.16
CA ASP A 367 2.40 -36.69 13.67
C ASP A 367 1.99 -36.90 15.13
#